data_AF-A0A0G1K3Q4-F1
#
_entry.id   AF-A0A0G1K3Q4-F1
#
_cell.length_a   1.000
_cell.length_b   1.000
_cell.length_c   1.000
_cell.angle_alpha   90.00
_cell.angle_beta   90.00
_cell.angle_gamma   90.00
#
_symmetry.space_group_name_H-M   'P 1'
#
loop_
_entity.id
_entity.type
_entity.pdbx_description
1 polymer ?
#
loop_
_entity_poly.entity_id
_entity_poly.type
_entity_poly.pdbx_seq_one_letter_code
_entity_poly.pdbx_strand_id
1 'polypeptide(L)' 'MKIKSQIESLLFTAGHPVAVKKLAEILETGESEINSSLRELADEYEKNERGL' A
#
# COMPACT_ATOMS: atom_id res chain seq x y z
N MET A 1 -10.11 -4.52 -9.19
CA MET A 1 -9.69 -3.39 -8.33
C MET A 1 -8.18 -3.23 -8.50
N LYS A 2 -7.64 -2.00 -8.53
CA LYS A 2 -6.18 -1.82 -8.58
C LYS A 2 -5.62 -2.13 -7.19
N ILE A 3 -4.61 -3.01 -7.12
CA ILE A 3 -3.96 -3.45 -5.88
C ILE A 3 -3.54 -2.29 -4.97
N LYS A 4 -3.14 -1.15 -5.55
CA LYS A 4 -2.84 0.10 -4.83
C LYS A 4 -3.99 0.60 -3.97
N SER A 5 -5.22 0.63 -4.49
CA SER A 5 -6.39 1.10 -3.73
C SER A 5 -6.76 0.15 -2.58
N GLN A 6 -6.48 -1.15 -2.74
CA GLN A 6 -6.66 -2.12 -1.66
C GLN A 6 -5.60 -1.92 -0.56
N ILE A 7 -4.33 -1.73 -0.94
CA ILE A 7 -3.24 -1.40 -0.01
C ILE A 7 -3.54 -0.11 0.75
N GLU A 8 -3.94 0.95 0.06
CA GLU A 8 -4.31 2.24 0.66
C GLU A 8 -5.44 2.08 1.68
N SER A 9 -6.51 1.36 1.32
CA SER A 9 -7.64 1.11 2.23
C SER A 9 -7.23 0.31 3.47
N LEU A 10 -6.37 -0.69 3.32
CA LEU A 10 -5.85 -1.50 4.41
C LEU A 10 -4.98 -0.67 5.35
N LEU A 11 -4.07 0.15 4.81
CA LEU A 11 -3.19 1.01 5.61
C LEU A 11 -3.99 2.10 6.33
N PHE A 12 -4.95 2.72 5.65
CA PHE A 12 -5.84 3.71 6.24
C PHE A 12 -6.65 3.12 7.40
N THR A 13 -7.16 1.90 7.25
CA THR A 13 -7.94 1.21 8.29
C THR A 13 -7.05 0.74 9.45
N ALA A 14 -5.82 0.30 9.18
CA ALA A 14 -4.94 -0.24 10.20
C ALA A 14 -4.56 0.80 11.26
N GLY A 15 -4.30 2.05 10.86
CA GLY A 15 -3.90 3.13 11.79
C GLY A 15 -2.59 2.87 12.54
N HIS A 16 -1.84 1.83 12.16
CA HIS A 16 -0.56 1.44 12.72
C HIS A 16 0.33 0.83 11.62
N PRO A 17 1.66 0.75 11.81
CA PRO A 17 2.53 0.09 10.85
C PRO A 17 2.10 -1.35 10.56
N VAL A 18 2.14 -1.74 9.29
CA VAL A 18 1.79 -3.10 8.82
C VAL A 18 2.98 -3.69 8.08
N ALA A 19 3.34 -4.94 8.39
CA ALA A 19 4.42 -5.63 7.71
C ALA A 19 4.04 -5.97 6.25
N VAL A 20 4.98 -5.79 5.33
CA VAL A 20 4.80 -6.11 3.89
C VAL A 20 4.34 -7.55 3.68
N LYS A 21 4.94 -8.50 4.40
CA LYS A 21 4.55 -9.91 4.37
C LYS A 21 3.06 -10.13 4.67
N LYS A 22 2.51 -9.41 5.66
CA LYS A 22 1.09 -9.49 6.01
C LYS A 22 0.18 -8.94 4.91
N LEU A 23 0.60 -7.88 4.22
CA LEU A 23 -0.12 -7.35 3.06
C LEU A 23 -0.09 -8.34 1.88
N ALA A 24 1.06 -8.97 1.64
CA ALA A 24 1.22 -10.00 0.61
C ALA A 24 0.32 -11.22 0.87
N GLU A 25 0.25 -11.67 2.13
CA GLU A 25 -0.65 -12.75 2.56
C GLU A 25 -2.14 -12.39 2.37
N ILE A 26 -2.56 -11.18 2.75
CA ILE A 26 -3.96 -10.73 2.65
C ILE A 26 -4.39 -10.53 1.19
N LEU A 27 -3.49 -10.00 0.36
CA LEU A 27 -3.78 -9.66 -1.04
C LEU A 27 -3.42 -10.79 -2.02
N GLU A 28 -3.01 -11.95 -1.50
CA GLU A 28 -2.65 -13.15 -2.27
C GLU A 28 -1.68 -12.85 -3.42
N THR A 29 -0.67 -12.02 -3.14
CA THR A 29 0.33 -11.58 -4.13
C THR A 29 1.75 -11.66 -3.55
N GLY A 30 2.76 -11.48 -4.39
CA GLY A 30 4.16 -11.47 -3.98
C GLY A 30 4.57 -10.17 -3.29
N GLU A 31 5.52 -10.27 -2.34
CA GLU A 31 6.07 -9.11 -1.66
C GLU A 31 6.69 -8.09 -2.63
N SER A 32 7.22 -8.52 -3.78
CA SER A 32 7.74 -7.63 -4.81
C SER A 32 6.66 -6.73 -5.42
N GLU A 33 5.47 -7.27 -5.66
CA GLU A 33 4.35 -6.51 -6.23
C GLU A 33 3.78 -5.53 -5.21
N ILE A 34 3.70 -5.94 -3.93
CA ILE A 34 3.37 -5.06 -2.81
C ILE A 34 4.37 -3.91 -2.71
N ASN A 35 5.67 -4.20 -2.72
CA ASN A 35 6.72 -3.17 -2.62
C ASN A 35 6.66 -2.17 -3.78
N SER A 36 6.45 -2.65 -5.02
CA SER A 36 6.30 -1.77 -6.18
C SER A 36 5.08 -0.86 -6.02
N SER A 37 3.96 -1.43 -5.59
CA SER A 37 2.71 -0.70 -5.39
C SER A 37 2.80 0.33 -4.26
N LEU A 38 3.50 0.00 -3.18
CA LEU A 38 3.77 0.91 -2.05
C LEU A 38 4.67 2.08 -2.45
N ARG A 39 5.71 1.83 -3.25
CA ARG A 39 6.58 2.88 -3.78
C ARG A 39 5.81 3.85 -4.66
N GLU A 40 5.01 3.32 -5.60
CA GLU A 40 4.15 4.18 -6.43
C GLU A 40 3.16 4.99 -5.59
N LEU A 41 2.55 4.38 -4.56
CA LEU A 41 1.61 5.08 -3.69
C LEU A 41 2.31 6.20 -2.90
N ALA A 42 3.52 5.96 -2.39
CA ALA A 42 4.32 6.97 -1.68
C ALA A 42 4.71 8.13 -2.61
N ASP A 43 5.19 7.82 -3.82
CA ASP A 43 5.54 8.82 -4.84
C ASP A 43 4.31 9.67 -5.23
N GLU A 44 3.12 9.04 -5.32
CA GLU A 44 1.87 9.74 -5.60
C GLU A 44 1.45 10.67 -4.46
N TYR A 45 1.66 10.29 -3.19
CA TYR A 45 1.38 11.19 -2.07
C TYR A 45 2.36 12.36 -2.00
N GLU A 46 3.64 12.12 -2.26
CA GLU A 46 4.66 13.16 -2.29
C GLU A 46 4.44 14.17 -3.45
N LYS A 47 4.07 13.69 -4.64
CA LYS A 47 3.87 14.54 -5.82
C LYS A 47 2.57 15.34 -5.82
N ASN A 48 1.49 14.80 -5.25
CA ASN A 48 0.17 15.39 -5.40
C ASN A 48 -0.25 16.28 -4.23
N GLU A 49 0.66 16.64 -3.30
CA GLU A 49 0.33 17.37 -2.07
C GLU A 49 -0.89 16.78 -1.34
N ARG A 50 -1.07 15.46 -1.44
CA ARG A 50 -2.16 14.76 -0.79
C ARG A 50 -1.79 14.69 0.69
N GLY A 51 -2.22 15.72 1.42
CA GLY A 51 -2.03 15.83 2.85
C GLY A 51 -2.57 14.58 3.53
N LEU A 52 -1.65 13.76 4.03
CA LEU A 52 -1.92 12.84 5.12
C LEU A 52 -2.06 13.65 6.42
#